data_AF-A0A3S2VBI5-F1
#
_entry.id   AF-A0A3S2VBI5-F1
#
_cell.length_a   1.000
_cell.length_b   1.000
_cell.length_c   1.000
_cell.angle_alpha   90.00
_cell.angle_beta   90.00
_cell.angle_gamma   90.00
#
_symmetry.space_group_name_H-M   'P 1'
#
loop_
_entity.id
_entity.type
_entity.pdbx_description
1 polymer ?
#
loop_
_entity_poly.entity_id
_entity_poly.type
_entity_poly.pdbx_seq_one_letter_code
_entity_poly.pdbx_strand_id
1 'polypeptide(L)'
;MHRRHLLMTLPFLAAPALVRAAPGDADAPIKVRDLYTRARGFSDLAQARDGRRISVSGYMAPPLKAQSRFFVLTGRPMAVCPFCESDAEWIEDILPVQTKRIVDPVYYTVGIAARGVLNLGSFTDPETGFVGQMRLTDASFDN
;
A
#
# COMPACT_ATOMS: atom_id res chain seq x y z
N MET A 1 56.26 -49.92 -28.17
CA MET A 1 55.09 -50.82 -28.25
C MET A 1 53.83 -49.99 -28.08
N HIS A 2 52.96 -50.00 -29.09
CA HIS A 2 51.68 -49.30 -29.11
C HIS A 2 50.69 -49.87 -28.09
N ARG A 3 49.88 -49.01 -27.46
CA ARG A 3 48.42 -49.24 -27.44
C ARG A 3 47.62 -47.99 -27.07
N ARG A 4 46.70 -47.68 -28.00
CA ARG A 4 45.70 -46.62 -28.02
C ARG A 4 44.52 -47.06 -27.17
N HIS A 5 44.02 -46.25 -26.24
CA HIS A 5 42.69 -46.44 -25.62
C HIS A 5 42.12 -45.04 -25.27
N LEU A 6 41.35 -44.45 -26.19
CA LEU A 6 39.87 -44.46 -26.28
C LEU A 6 39.24 -43.34 -25.42
N LEU A 7 39.00 -42.19 -26.05
CA LEU A 7 38.15 -41.12 -25.52
C LEU A 7 36.70 -41.63 -25.39
N MET A 8 36.15 -41.57 -24.17
CA MET A 8 34.73 -41.72 -23.90
C MET A 8 34.15 -40.33 -23.61
N THR A 9 33.41 -39.77 -24.56
CA THR A 9 32.62 -38.54 -24.37
C THR A 9 31.27 -38.91 -23.74
N LEU A 10 31.04 -38.53 -22.48
CA LEU A 10 29.72 -38.62 -21.84
C LEU A 10 28.80 -37.49 -22.35
N PRO A 11 27.53 -37.77 -22.68
CA PRO A 11 26.54 -36.74 -22.95
C PRO A 11 26.08 -36.11 -21.64
N PHE A 12 26.26 -34.80 -21.50
CA PHE A 12 25.68 -34.01 -20.41
C PHE A 12 24.15 -33.96 -20.61
N LEU A 13 23.39 -34.67 -19.78
CA LEU A 13 21.94 -34.52 -19.72
C LEU A 13 21.59 -33.11 -19.23
N ALA A 14 20.92 -32.33 -20.08
CA ALA A 14 20.29 -31.08 -19.69
C ALA A 14 19.06 -31.39 -18.82
N ALA A 15 19.15 -31.13 -17.52
CA ALA A 15 18.00 -31.17 -16.62
C ALA A 15 17.09 -29.96 -16.91
N PRO A 16 15.76 -30.13 -17.03
CA PRO A 16 14.86 -28.99 -17.17
C PRO A 16 14.83 -28.25 -15.84
N ALA A 17 15.23 -26.98 -15.86
CA ALA A 17 15.02 -26.08 -14.74
C ALA A 17 13.51 -25.94 -14.51
N LEU A 18 13.01 -26.53 -13.43
CA LEU A 18 11.68 -26.26 -12.91
C LEU A 18 11.64 -24.78 -12.51
N VAL A 19 11.08 -23.95 -13.40
CA VAL A 19 10.72 -22.57 -13.10
C VAL A 19 9.67 -22.60 -12.00
N ARG A 20 10.13 -22.39 -10.77
CA ARG A 20 9.25 -22.20 -9.62
C ARG A 20 8.58 -20.85 -9.82
N ALA A 21 7.28 -20.86 -10.12
CA ALA A 21 6.47 -19.65 -10.19
C ALA A 21 6.66 -18.85 -8.89
N ALA A 22 7.03 -17.57 -9.03
CA ALA A 22 7.24 -16.69 -7.89
C ALA A 22 5.92 -16.51 -7.12
N PRO A 23 5.92 -16.54 -5.78
CA PRO A 23 4.80 -16.02 -5.02
C PRO A 23 4.69 -14.52 -5.32
N GLY A 24 3.46 -14.01 -5.44
CA GLY A 24 3.13 -12.71 -6.04
C GLY A 24 4.02 -11.53 -5.64
N ASP A 25 4.10 -10.53 -6.53
CA ASP A 25 4.96 -9.35 -6.40
C ASP A 25 4.96 -8.81 -4.97
N ALA A 26 6.10 -8.93 -4.29
CA ALA A 26 6.31 -8.40 -2.94
C ALA A 26 6.13 -6.87 -2.88
N ASP A 27 6.11 -6.22 -4.04
CA ASP A 27 5.89 -4.78 -4.24
C ASP A 27 4.47 -4.42 -4.69
N ALA A 28 3.54 -5.38 -4.83
CA ALA A 28 2.16 -5.09 -5.17
C ALA A 28 1.53 -4.17 -4.09
N PRO A 29 0.79 -3.11 -4.46
CA PRO A 29 0.14 -2.24 -3.50
C PRO A 29 -0.82 -3.01 -2.60
N ILE A 30 -0.74 -2.74 -1.29
CA ILE A 30 -1.62 -3.29 -0.26
C ILE A 30 -3.01 -2.68 -0.42
N LYS A 31 -4.09 -3.44 -0.22
CA LYS A 31 -5.43 -2.87 -0.18
C LYS A 31 -5.69 -2.28 1.19
N VAL A 32 -6.36 -1.13 1.26
CA VAL A 32 -6.68 -0.45 2.53
C VAL A 32 -7.27 -1.41 3.56
N ARG A 33 -8.27 -2.22 3.16
CA ARG A 33 -8.91 -3.23 4.02
C ARG A 33 -7.96 -4.26 4.64
N ASP A 34 -6.83 -4.56 4.01
CA ASP A 34 -5.88 -5.57 4.49
C ASP A 34 -5.06 -5.05 5.68
N LEU A 35 -5.10 -3.74 5.95
CA LEU A 35 -4.53 -3.12 7.15
C LEU A 35 -5.43 -3.24 8.38
N TYR A 36 -6.64 -3.80 8.21
CA TYR A 36 -7.66 -3.90 9.24
C TYR A 36 -7.96 -5.35 9.62
N THR A 37 -8.27 -5.56 10.91
CA THR A 37 -9.00 -6.76 11.34
C THR A 37 -10.49 -6.56 11.11
N ARG A 38 -11.29 -7.64 11.16
CA ARG A 38 -12.77 -7.58 11.08
C ARG A 38 -13.45 -6.96 12.32
N ALA A 39 -12.67 -6.58 13.32
CA ALA A 39 -13.11 -5.93 14.54
C ALA A 39 -12.59 -4.49 14.65
N ARG A 40 -12.28 -3.87 13.50
CA ARG A 40 -11.81 -2.48 13.37
C ARG A 40 -10.50 -2.16 14.10
N GLY A 41 -9.63 -3.17 14.27
CA GLY A 41 -8.28 -3.03 14.82
C GLY A 41 -7.19 -3.11 13.75
N PHE A 42 -5.92 -2.94 14.14
CA PHE A 42 -4.78 -3.12 13.24
C PHE A 42 -4.57 -4.60 12.91
N SER A 43 -4.49 -4.93 11.62
CA SER A 43 -4.14 -6.29 11.21
C SER A 43 -2.70 -6.65 11.58
N ASP A 44 -2.37 -7.95 11.60
CA ASP A 44 -0.98 -8.42 11.77
C ASP A 44 -0.07 -7.84 10.68
N LEU A 45 -0.61 -7.65 9.46
CA LEU A 45 0.10 -6.97 8.38
C LEU A 45 0.40 -5.52 8.73
N ALA A 46 -0.58 -4.76 9.24
CA ALA A 46 -0.36 -3.37 9.63
C ALA A 46 0.70 -3.28 10.75
N GLN A 47 0.60 -4.12 11.78
CA GLN A 47 1.57 -4.17 12.88
C GLN A 47 2.98 -4.53 12.40
N ALA A 48 3.12 -5.53 11.52
CA ALA A 48 4.41 -5.92 10.93
C ALA A 48 5.00 -4.88 9.96
N ARG A 49 4.21 -3.88 9.55
CA ARG A 49 4.60 -2.81 8.63
C ARG A 49 4.67 -1.44 9.29
N ASP A 50 4.42 -1.34 10.59
CA ASP A 50 4.56 -0.08 11.33
C ASP A 50 5.99 0.46 11.23
N GLY A 51 6.11 1.76 11.01
CA GLY A 51 7.37 2.45 10.71
C GLY A 51 8.00 2.11 9.35
N ARG A 52 7.39 1.26 8.51
CA ARG A 52 7.95 0.86 7.21
C ARG A 52 7.29 1.61 6.06
N ARG A 53 8.07 1.82 4.99
CA ARG A 53 7.53 2.35 3.73
C ARG A 53 6.74 1.27 3.00
N ILE A 54 5.47 1.56 2.70
CA ILE A 54 4.55 0.67 1.98
C ILE A 54 3.86 1.44 0.85
N SER A 55 3.34 0.69 -0.12
CA SER A 55 2.43 1.21 -1.15
C SER A 55 1.03 0.68 -0.87
N VAL A 56 0.02 1.54 -0.95
CA VAL A 56 -1.38 1.20 -0.68
C VAL A 56 -2.24 1.70 -1.84
N SER A 57 -3.03 0.80 -2.44
CA SER A 57 -3.96 1.14 -3.51
C SER A 57 -5.31 1.57 -2.95
N GLY A 58 -5.94 2.55 -3.59
CA GLY A 58 -7.30 2.97 -3.27
C GLY A 58 -7.78 4.12 -4.15
N TYR A 59 -8.72 4.89 -3.64
CA TYR A 59 -9.30 6.05 -4.30
C TYR A 59 -9.14 7.28 -3.40
N MET A 60 -8.94 8.44 -4.01
CA MET A 60 -8.88 9.68 -3.25
C MET A 60 -10.30 10.09 -2.83
N ALA A 61 -10.54 10.21 -1.53
CA ALA A 61 -11.77 10.81 -1.03
C ALA A 61 -11.87 12.29 -1.48
N PRO A 62 -13.08 12.84 -1.67
CA PRO A 62 -13.26 14.26 -1.92
C PRO A 62 -12.52 15.09 -0.84
N PRO A 63 -11.75 16.12 -1.25
CA PRO A 63 -10.83 16.81 -0.35
C PRO A 63 -11.60 17.55 0.76
N LEU A 64 -11.14 17.39 2.01
CA LEU A 64 -11.70 18.09 3.18
C LEU A 64 -11.39 19.59 3.17
N LYS A 65 -10.29 19.97 2.52
CA LYS A 65 -9.78 21.33 2.44
C LYS A 65 -9.04 21.52 1.12
N ALA A 66 -9.26 22.66 0.47
CA ALA A 66 -8.52 23.02 -0.71
C ALA A 66 -7.03 23.24 -0.37
N GLN A 67 -6.15 22.85 -1.30
CA GLN A 67 -4.69 23.07 -1.18
C GLN A 67 -4.05 22.46 0.08
N SER A 68 -4.55 21.30 0.53
CA SER A 68 -3.99 20.61 1.70
C SER A 68 -2.87 19.64 1.30
N ARG A 69 -1.97 19.37 2.23
CA ARG A 69 -0.99 18.26 2.17
C ARG A 69 -1.57 16.94 2.70
N PHE A 70 -2.89 16.88 2.88
CA PHE A 70 -3.60 15.75 3.45
C PHE A 70 -4.70 15.28 2.50
N PHE A 71 -4.90 13.98 2.41
CA PHE A 71 -6.10 13.37 1.85
C PHE A 71 -6.40 12.04 2.54
N VAL A 72 -7.59 11.49 2.30
CA VAL A 72 -7.97 10.16 2.77
C VAL A 72 -8.03 9.21 1.57
N LEU A 73 -7.29 8.10 1.66
CA LEU A 73 -7.37 7.01 0.70
C LEU A 73 -8.50 6.07 1.13
N THR A 74 -9.43 5.75 0.24
CA THR A 74 -10.53 4.81 0.50
C THR A 74 -10.33 3.52 -0.28
N GLY A 75 -10.85 2.39 0.22
CA GLY A 75 -10.81 1.13 -0.55
C GLY A 75 -11.83 1.02 -1.69
N ARG A 76 -12.76 1.98 -1.79
CA ARG A 76 -13.78 2.07 -2.85
C ARG A 76 -14.04 3.52 -3.28
N PRO A 77 -14.50 3.78 -4.52
CA PRO A 77 -14.87 5.13 -4.96
C PRO A 77 -15.97 5.75 -4.09
N MET A 78 -15.83 7.01 -3.70
CA MET A 78 -16.85 7.73 -2.92
C MET A 78 -17.01 9.16 -3.42
N ALA A 79 -18.22 9.54 -3.84
CA ALA A 79 -18.52 10.88 -4.34
C ALA A 79 -18.68 11.92 -3.21
N VAL A 80 -18.94 11.46 -2.00
CA VAL A 80 -19.07 12.28 -0.78
C VAL A 80 -18.17 11.67 0.27
N CYS A 81 -17.37 12.50 0.94
CA CYS A 81 -16.57 12.05 2.07
C CYS A 81 -17.52 11.84 3.27
N PRO A 82 -17.68 10.60 3.76
CA PRO A 82 -18.61 10.32 4.87
C PRO A 82 -18.08 10.83 6.22
N PHE A 83 -16.90 11.45 6.24
CA PHE A 83 -16.17 11.85 7.44
C PHE A 83 -16.19 13.37 7.68
N CYS A 84 -16.93 14.13 6.87
CA CYS A 84 -16.92 15.60 6.90
C CYS A 84 -17.64 16.25 8.09
N GLU A 85 -18.32 15.52 8.99
CA GLU A 85 -19.23 16.20 9.93
C GLU A 85 -19.22 15.80 11.42
N SER A 86 -18.56 14.75 11.90
CA SER A 86 -18.35 14.52 13.36
C SER A 86 -17.64 13.21 13.67
N ASP A 87 -16.96 13.17 14.82
CA ASP A 87 -16.33 12.05 15.55
C ASP A 87 -16.52 10.68 14.89
N ALA A 88 -15.81 10.48 13.78
CA ALA A 88 -15.99 9.32 12.96
C ALA A 88 -15.50 8.08 13.71
N GLU A 89 -16.42 7.16 14.01
CA GLU A 89 -16.07 5.77 14.26
C GLU A 89 -15.06 5.34 13.19
N TRP A 90 -13.91 4.85 13.62
CA TRP A 90 -12.89 4.37 12.71
C TRP A 90 -13.42 3.17 11.91
N ILE A 91 -13.48 3.28 10.58
CA ILE A 91 -14.01 2.25 9.66
C ILE A 91 -12.86 1.53 8.93
N GLU A 92 -13.02 0.23 8.70
CA GLU A 92 -12.08 -0.70 8.06
C GLU A 92 -11.86 -0.49 6.54
N ASP A 93 -11.93 0.74 6.05
CA ASP A 93 -11.84 1.00 4.60
C ASP A 93 -11.23 2.35 4.23
N ILE A 94 -10.53 3.00 5.19
CA ILE A 94 -9.81 4.26 4.95
C ILE A 94 -8.37 4.24 5.44
N LEU A 95 -7.53 5.05 4.82
CA LEU A 95 -6.17 5.32 5.25
C LEU A 95 -5.85 6.81 5.03
N PRO A 96 -5.77 7.61 6.09
CA PRO A 96 -5.28 8.98 6.01
C PRO A 96 -3.85 9.05 5.45
N VAL A 97 -3.59 10.01 4.57
CA VAL A 97 -2.31 10.18 3.88
C VAL A 97 -1.82 11.61 4.04
N GLN A 98 -0.66 11.75 4.70
CA GLN A 98 0.06 13.01 4.85
C GLN A 98 1.23 13.06 3.87
N THR A 99 1.17 14.02 2.96
CA THR A 99 2.13 14.19 1.86
C THR A 99 3.13 15.31 2.17
N LYS A 100 4.23 15.36 1.40
CA LYS A 100 5.24 16.43 1.53
C LYS A 100 4.83 17.72 0.80
N ARG A 101 4.05 17.62 -0.26
CA ARG A 101 3.67 18.72 -1.17
C ARG A 101 2.15 18.86 -1.20
N ILE A 102 1.64 20.04 -1.58
CA ILE A 102 0.20 20.24 -1.75
C ILE A 102 -0.33 19.21 -2.74
N VAL A 103 -1.46 18.59 -2.38
CA VAL A 103 -2.14 17.58 -3.20
C VAL A 103 -2.91 18.28 -4.30
N ASP A 104 -2.73 17.83 -5.54
CA ASP A 104 -3.68 18.10 -6.62
C ASP A 104 -4.73 16.99 -6.61
N PRO A 105 -6.01 17.28 -6.29
CA PRO A 105 -7.01 16.25 -6.09
C PRO A 105 -7.28 15.46 -7.37
N VAL A 106 -7.22 14.14 -7.24
CA VAL A 106 -7.64 13.21 -8.28
C VAL A 106 -9.12 12.90 -8.11
N TYR A 107 -9.84 12.74 -9.23
CA TYR A 107 -11.27 12.42 -9.20
C TYR A 107 -11.52 11.05 -8.53
N TYR A 108 -12.54 10.96 -7.67
CA TYR A 108 -12.77 9.83 -6.76
C TYR A 108 -13.03 8.47 -7.44
N THR A 109 -13.26 8.44 -8.76
CA THR A 109 -13.42 7.19 -9.54
C THR A 109 -12.10 6.65 -10.09
N VAL A 110 -11.02 7.42 -9.96
CA VAL A 110 -9.69 7.05 -10.45
C VAL A 110 -8.92 6.37 -9.33
N GLY A 111 -8.46 5.16 -9.60
CA GLY A 111 -7.64 4.40 -8.67
C GLY A 111 -6.21 4.92 -8.65
N ILE A 112 -5.65 5.08 -7.46
CA ILE A 112 -4.28 5.56 -7.24
C ILE A 112 -3.51 4.59 -6.33
N ALA A 113 -2.18 4.70 -6.33
CA ALA A 113 -1.32 4.05 -5.36
C ALA A 113 -0.57 5.10 -4.54
N ALA A 114 -0.83 5.16 -3.24
CA ALA A 114 -0.13 6.03 -2.31
C ALA A 114 1.05 5.28 -1.67
N ARG A 115 2.23 5.88 -1.69
CA ARG A 115 3.45 5.32 -1.10
C ARG A 115 3.97 6.21 0.03
N GLY A 116 4.08 5.67 1.22
CA GLY A 116 4.51 6.43 2.41
C GLY A 116 4.94 5.52 3.56
N VAL A 117 5.35 6.10 4.67
CA VAL A 117 5.69 5.37 5.91
C VAL A 117 4.41 5.12 6.68
N LEU A 118 4.06 3.86 6.91
CA LEU A 118 2.94 3.49 7.76
C LEU A 118 3.27 3.84 9.21
N ASN A 119 2.39 4.58 9.87
CA ASN A 119 2.49 4.86 11.30
C ASN A 119 1.18 4.47 11.96
N LEU A 120 1.27 3.62 12.99
CA LEU A 120 0.16 3.28 13.87
C LEU A 120 0.13 4.22 15.08
N GLY A 121 -1.06 4.46 15.63
CA GLY A 121 -1.30 5.30 16.79
C GLY A 121 -2.14 6.56 16.48
N SER A 122 -2.76 7.06 17.54
CA SER A 122 -3.59 8.27 17.53
C SER A 122 -2.85 9.47 16.92
N PHE A 123 -3.55 10.24 16.09
CA PHE A 123 -3.08 11.54 15.62
C PHE A 123 -4.25 12.45 15.28
N THR A 124 -3.95 13.74 15.20
CA THR A 124 -4.82 14.76 14.63
C THR A 124 -4.06 15.47 13.53
N ASP A 125 -4.64 15.54 12.34
CA ASP A 125 -4.07 16.30 11.24
C ASP A 125 -4.20 17.81 11.51
N PRO A 126 -3.12 18.59 11.48
CA PRO A 126 -3.15 20.00 11.86
C PRO A 126 -3.83 20.91 10.82
N GLU A 127 -3.93 20.48 9.56
CA GLU A 127 -4.52 21.31 8.50
C GLU A 127 -6.04 21.14 8.40
N THR A 128 -6.53 19.94 8.69
CA THR A 128 -7.93 19.52 8.50
C THR A 128 -8.66 19.20 9.81
N GLY A 129 -7.94 18.99 10.92
CA GLY A 129 -8.53 18.51 12.17
C GLY A 129 -8.89 17.02 12.17
N PHE A 130 -8.57 16.29 11.10
CA PHE A 130 -8.91 14.87 10.98
C PHE A 130 -8.25 14.04 12.09
N VAL A 131 -9.04 13.26 12.81
CA VAL A 131 -8.56 12.35 13.86
C VAL A 131 -8.48 10.93 13.31
N GLY A 132 -7.36 10.25 13.56
CA GLY A 132 -7.18 8.87 13.12
C GLY A 132 -6.23 8.07 14.01
N GLN A 133 -6.16 6.77 13.76
CA GLN A 133 -5.33 5.81 14.51
C GLN A 133 -4.22 5.18 13.65
N MET A 134 -4.21 5.43 12.35
CA MET A 134 -3.19 4.97 11.41
C MET A 134 -3.12 5.93 10.24
N ARG A 135 -1.92 6.13 9.69
CA ARG A 135 -1.71 7.00 8.53
C ARG A 135 -0.49 6.60 7.72
N LEU A 136 -0.41 7.07 6.49
CA LEU A 136 0.85 7.21 5.77
C LEU A 136 1.43 8.61 6.01
N THR A 137 2.71 8.68 6.38
CA THR A 137 3.48 9.93 6.40
C THR A 137 4.54 9.91 5.31
N ASP A 138 5.15 11.07 5.04
CA ASP A 138 6.16 11.23 3.97
C ASP A 138 5.70 10.64 2.64
N ALA A 139 4.41 10.83 2.35
CA ALA A 139 3.75 10.14 1.27
C ALA A 139 3.84 10.90 -0.06
N SER A 140 3.85 10.13 -1.13
CA SER A 140 3.54 10.54 -2.50
C SER A 140 2.50 9.58 -3.06
N PHE A 141 1.86 9.93 -4.17
CA PHE A 141 0.99 9.02 -4.89
C PHE A 141 1.22 9.16 -6.38
N ASP A 142 0.98 8.07 -7.09
CA ASP A 142 1.04 8.00 -8.54
C ASP A 142 -0.37 7.65 -9.07
N ASN A 143 -0.67 8.12 -10.27
CA ASN A 143 -1.91 7.89 -11.02
C ASN A 143 -1.60 7.35 -12.41
#